data_AF-A0A9Y4JV64-F1
#
_entry.id   AF-A0A9Y4JV64-F1
#
_cell.length_a   1.000
_cell.length_b   1.000
_cell.length_c   1.000
_cell.angle_alpha   90.00
_cell.angle_beta   90.00
_cell.angle_gamma   90.00
#
_symmetry.space_group_name_H-M   'P 1'
#
loop_
_entity.id
_entity.type
_entity.pdbx_description
1 polymer ?
#
loop_
_entity_poly.entity_id
_entity_poly.type
_entity_poly.pdbx_seq_one_letter_code
_entity_poly.pdbx_strand_id
1 'polypeptide(L)'
;MPFIEHVSDSDLERLALERVVPALLAHGFFYLDGLLGELAGGAVLDQVKELHRTGALQDGRLASSAPGVHRSSIRGDKIAWVSGSERGCEAVSFLLSLIDKLVSVCAGRLGSKEIRERSKAMVACYPGNGSGYVKHVDNPNRDGRCITCIYYLNKNWSDKQHGGVLRIFPEGKPFVADIKPLFDRLLLFWSDRRNPHEVQPSYSTRYAITVWYFNSEERAEAKRRFRKRTASKLQQSSSSS
;
A
#
# COMPACT_ATOMS: atom_id res chain seq x y z
N MET A 1 -13.17 13.67 25.05
CA MET A 1 -11.89 14.41 25.05
C MET A 1 -11.22 14.15 23.71
N PRO A 2 -10.95 15.14 22.86
CA PRO A 2 -10.28 14.88 21.60
C PRO A 2 -8.78 14.68 21.89
N PHE A 3 -8.28 13.48 21.63
CA PHE A 3 -6.87 13.15 21.64
C PHE A 3 -6.20 13.85 20.46
N ILE A 4 -5.54 14.97 20.71
CA ILE A 4 -4.27 15.25 20.04
C ILE A 4 -3.22 14.69 20.98
N GLU A 5 -3.12 13.36 21.10
CA GLU A 5 -1.88 12.79 21.60
C GLU A 5 -0.93 12.77 20.41
N HIS A 6 0.10 13.60 20.46
CA HIS A 6 1.29 13.34 19.68
C HIS A 6 1.71 11.91 19.96
N VAL A 7 1.58 11.01 18.98
CA VAL A 7 2.18 9.69 19.07
C VAL A 7 3.68 9.92 19.29
N SER A 8 4.14 9.66 20.51
CA SER A 8 5.54 9.90 20.84
C SER A 8 6.42 8.91 20.09
N ASP A 9 7.69 9.26 19.85
CA ASP A 9 8.63 8.34 19.22
C ASP A 9 8.77 7.04 20.06
N SER A 10 8.64 7.13 21.39
CA SER A 10 8.59 5.97 22.30
C SER A 10 7.34 5.10 22.11
N ASP A 11 6.17 5.69 21.81
CA ASP A 11 4.95 4.93 21.56
C ASP A 11 5.03 4.19 20.22
N LEU A 12 5.59 4.82 19.19
CA LEU A 12 5.86 4.16 17.91
C LEU A 12 6.86 3.03 18.06
N GLU A 13 7.91 3.23 18.84
CA GLU A 13 8.90 2.18 19.11
C GLU A 13 8.25 1.00 19.82
N ARG A 14 7.50 1.25 20.89
CA ARG A 14 6.75 0.20 21.61
C ARG A 14 5.78 -0.53 20.69
N LEU A 15 4.98 0.19 19.90
CA LEU A 15 4.07 -0.38 18.92
C LEU A 15 4.82 -1.28 17.91
N ALA A 16 5.93 -0.80 17.36
CA ALA A 16 6.74 -1.56 16.41
C ALA A 16 7.25 -2.86 17.03
N LEU A 17 7.89 -2.77 18.19
CA LEU A 17 8.61 -3.87 18.83
C LEU A 17 7.68 -4.91 19.45
N GLU A 18 6.60 -4.48 20.09
CA GLU A 18 5.72 -5.36 20.86
C GLU A 18 4.54 -5.89 20.04
N ARG A 19 4.16 -5.22 18.95
CA ARG A 19 2.95 -5.55 18.19
C ARG A 19 3.23 -5.84 16.72
N VAL A 20 3.83 -4.88 16.00
CA VAL A 20 3.99 -4.98 14.54
C VAL A 20 4.95 -6.10 14.16
N VAL A 21 6.18 -6.09 14.70
CA VAL A 21 7.21 -7.08 14.36
C VAL A 21 6.77 -8.50 14.72
N PRO A 22 6.26 -8.79 15.94
CA PRO A 22 5.77 -10.12 16.26
C PRO A 22 4.64 -10.59 15.34
N ALA A 23 3.67 -9.71 15.02
CA ALA A 23 2.57 -10.06 14.14
C ALA A 23 3.01 -10.32 12.69
N LEU A 24 3.93 -9.51 12.15
CA LEU A 24 4.51 -9.76 10.82
C LEU A 24 5.25 -11.10 10.77
N LEU A 25 5.98 -11.47 11.83
CA LEU A 25 6.68 -12.76 11.90
C LEU A 25 5.72 -13.95 12.07
N ALA A 26 4.69 -13.81 12.90
CA ALA A 26 3.76 -14.90 13.21
C ALA A 26 2.68 -15.11 12.14
N HIS A 27 2.10 -14.02 11.63
CA HIS A 27 0.90 -14.01 10.79
C HIS A 27 1.12 -13.48 9.38
N GLY A 28 2.21 -12.72 9.16
CA GLY A 28 2.53 -12.12 7.85
C GLY A 28 1.90 -10.76 7.59
N PHE A 29 1.03 -10.28 8.47
CA PHE A 29 0.38 -8.96 8.40
C PHE A 29 0.04 -8.45 9.81
N PHE A 30 -0.23 -7.15 9.91
CA PHE A 30 -0.70 -6.47 11.11
C PHE A 30 -1.54 -5.26 10.72
N TYR A 31 -2.60 -4.95 11.48
CA TYR A 31 -3.29 -3.68 11.34
C TYR A 31 -3.50 -3.00 12.70
N LEU A 32 -3.53 -1.67 12.66
CA LEU A 32 -3.82 -0.78 13.77
C LEU A 32 -4.97 0.15 13.37
N ASP A 33 -5.96 0.27 14.24
CA ASP A 33 -7.00 1.29 14.15
C ASP A 33 -6.60 2.51 14.97
N GLY A 34 -6.98 3.71 14.51
CA GLY A 34 -6.78 4.93 15.28
C GLY A 34 -5.36 5.50 15.20
N LEU A 35 -4.66 5.35 14.06
CA LEU A 35 -3.26 5.79 13.94
C LEU A 35 -3.09 7.30 14.15
N LEU A 36 -3.92 8.12 13.49
CA LEU A 36 -3.80 9.58 13.45
C LEU A 36 -4.86 10.27 14.33
N GLY A 37 -5.96 9.58 14.63
CA GLY A 37 -7.16 10.16 15.22
C GLY A 37 -8.02 10.93 14.21
N GLU A 38 -9.21 11.34 14.67
CA GLU A 38 -10.25 11.94 13.83
C GLU A 38 -9.81 13.23 13.11
N LEU A 39 -9.07 14.11 13.79
CA LEU A 39 -8.66 15.40 13.23
C LEU A 39 -7.62 15.23 12.11
N ALA A 40 -6.51 14.55 12.41
CA ALA A 40 -5.43 14.37 11.45
C ALA A 40 -5.81 13.40 10.33
N GLY A 41 -6.49 12.28 10.65
CA GLY A 41 -7.05 11.38 9.63
C GLY A 41 -8.09 12.07 8.74
N GLY A 42 -8.89 12.97 9.31
CA GLY A 42 -9.85 13.80 8.58
C GLY A 42 -9.17 14.72 7.58
N ALA A 43 -8.10 15.40 7.99
CA ALA A 43 -7.30 16.26 7.10
C ALA A 43 -6.69 15.46 5.93
N VAL A 44 -6.21 14.23 6.17
CA VAL A 44 -5.73 13.35 5.09
C VAL A 44 -6.87 13.01 4.13
N LEU A 45 -8.05 12.65 4.65
CA LEU A 45 -9.22 12.34 3.82
C LEU A 45 -9.63 13.54 2.95
N ASP A 46 -9.61 14.76 3.50
CA ASP A 46 -9.98 15.97 2.75
C ASP A 46 -8.99 16.24 1.60
N GLN A 47 -7.68 16.06 1.83
CA GLN A 47 -6.67 16.17 0.76
C GLN A 47 -6.88 15.10 -0.33
N VAL A 48 -7.21 13.86 0.04
CA VAL A 48 -7.51 12.79 -0.94
C VAL A 48 -8.79 13.09 -1.73
N LYS A 49 -9.83 13.58 -1.07
CA LYS A 49 -11.07 13.99 -1.75
C LYS A 49 -10.82 15.14 -2.72
N GLU A 50 -9.97 16.09 -2.38
CA GLU A 50 -9.61 17.20 -3.26
C GLU A 50 -8.85 16.72 -4.50
N LEU A 51 -7.90 15.79 -4.35
CA LEU A 51 -7.23 15.13 -5.48
C LEU A 51 -8.24 14.41 -6.40
N HIS A 52 -9.25 13.77 -5.83
CA HIS A 52 -10.30 13.14 -6.63
C HIS A 52 -11.16 14.18 -7.34
N ARG A 53 -11.63 15.21 -6.62
CA ARG A 53 -12.54 16.25 -7.13
C ARG A 53 -11.92 17.04 -8.28
N THR A 54 -10.62 17.28 -8.23
CA THR A 54 -9.87 18.00 -9.28
C THR A 54 -9.50 17.13 -10.49
N GLY A 55 -9.86 15.85 -10.50
CA GLY A 55 -9.58 14.93 -11.60
C GLY A 55 -8.12 14.46 -11.69
N ALA A 56 -7.34 14.63 -10.62
CA ALA A 56 -5.94 14.20 -10.59
C ALA A 56 -5.78 12.66 -10.62
N LEU A 57 -6.81 11.92 -10.17
CA LEU A 57 -6.81 10.45 -10.18
C LEU A 57 -7.08 9.90 -11.59
N GLN A 58 -6.20 9.03 -12.06
CA GLN A 58 -6.24 8.38 -13.38
C GLN A 58 -6.42 6.87 -13.25
N ASP A 59 -6.96 6.18 -14.26
CA ASP A 59 -7.18 4.73 -14.18
C ASP A 59 -5.90 3.95 -13.81
N GLY A 60 -6.02 3.04 -12.85
CA GLY A 60 -4.94 2.20 -12.36
C GLY A 60 -4.26 1.39 -13.47
N ARG A 61 -2.93 1.49 -13.58
CA ARG A 61 -2.13 0.74 -14.57
C ARG A 61 -1.42 -0.45 -13.93
N LEU A 62 -1.21 -1.51 -14.70
CA LEU A 62 -0.38 -2.65 -14.34
C LEU A 62 1.05 -2.45 -14.87
N ALA A 63 2.06 -2.87 -14.10
CA ALA A 63 3.46 -2.82 -14.52
C ALA A 63 3.79 -3.74 -15.71
N SER A 64 2.92 -4.71 -16.01
CA SER A 64 3.00 -5.64 -17.13
C SER A 64 1.59 -5.95 -17.61
N SER A 65 1.17 -5.36 -18.73
CA SER A 65 -0.11 -5.68 -19.36
C SER A 65 0.16 -6.69 -20.48
N ALA A 66 -0.48 -7.86 -20.43
CA ALA A 66 -0.55 -8.73 -21.61
C ALA A 66 -1.50 -8.10 -22.64
N PRO A 67 -1.20 -8.16 -23.95
CA PRO A 67 -2.12 -7.70 -24.99
C PRO A 67 -3.46 -8.45 -24.88
N GLY A 68 -4.59 -7.73 -24.92
CA GLY A 68 -5.93 -8.33 -25.00
C GLY A 68 -6.72 -8.48 -23.69
N VAL A 69 -6.13 -8.25 -22.51
CA VAL A 69 -6.89 -8.28 -21.25
C VAL A 69 -7.49 -6.90 -20.96
N HIS A 70 -8.83 -6.81 -20.87
CA HIS A 70 -9.53 -5.58 -20.51
C HIS A 70 -9.09 -5.12 -19.10
N ARG A 71 -8.57 -3.90 -19.00
CA ARG A 71 -7.97 -3.36 -17.76
C ARG A 71 -8.92 -3.39 -16.55
N SER A 72 -10.20 -3.10 -16.78
CA SER A 72 -11.26 -3.14 -15.77
C SER A 72 -11.53 -4.54 -15.20
N SER A 73 -11.12 -5.60 -15.89
CA SER A 73 -11.25 -6.98 -15.39
C SER A 73 -10.23 -7.33 -14.32
N ILE A 74 -9.15 -6.56 -14.18
CA ILE A 74 -8.08 -6.81 -13.21
C ILE A 74 -8.20 -5.85 -12.01
N ARG A 75 -8.34 -4.54 -12.27
CA ARG A 75 -8.52 -3.52 -11.23
C ARG A 75 -9.43 -2.40 -11.73
N GLY A 76 -10.32 -1.94 -10.86
CA GLY A 76 -11.33 -0.91 -11.16
C GLY A 76 -11.09 0.45 -10.48
N ASP A 77 -9.89 0.69 -9.95
CA ASP A 77 -9.57 1.91 -9.20
C ASP A 77 -8.89 2.99 -10.05
N LYS A 78 -9.01 4.22 -9.58
CA LYS A 78 -8.28 5.39 -10.05
C LYS A 78 -7.19 5.75 -9.05
N ILE A 79 -6.00 6.10 -9.54
CA ILE A 79 -4.82 6.37 -8.72
C ILE A 79 -4.12 7.69 -9.06
N ALA A 80 -3.43 8.24 -8.07
CA ALA A 80 -2.44 9.32 -8.23
C ALA A 80 -1.21 8.99 -7.39
N TRP A 81 -0.04 9.42 -7.87
CA TRP A 81 1.22 9.26 -7.15
C TRP A 81 1.64 10.57 -6.52
N VAL A 82 1.70 10.61 -5.19
CA VAL A 82 1.98 11.81 -4.38
C VAL A 82 3.29 11.59 -3.63
N SER A 83 4.20 12.56 -3.70
CA SER A 83 5.46 12.51 -2.95
C SER A 83 5.32 12.96 -1.50
N GLY A 84 4.34 13.83 -1.22
CA GLY A 84 4.12 14.46 0.07
C GLY A 84 4.79 15.84 0.18
N SER A 85 5.48 16.30 -0.87
CA SER A 85 6.06 17.66 -0.92
C SER A 85 5.24 18.62 -1.79
N GLU A 86 4.20 18.13 -2.46
CA GLU A 86 3.28 18.95 -3.24
C GLU A 86 2.47 19.88 -2.31
N ARG A 87 2.18 21.10 -2.77
CA ARG A 87 1.29 22.02 -2.06
C ARG A 87 -0.08 21.37 -1.86
N GLY A 88 -0.63 21.45 -0.66
CA GLY A 88 -1.93 20.84 -0.32
C GLY A 88 -1.85 19.34 -0.01
N CYS A 89 -0.65 18.78 0.15
CA CYS A 89 -0.42 17.39 0.56
C CYS A 89 0.24 17.28 1.96
N GLU A 90 0.15 18.33 2.78
CA GLU A 90 0.81 18.42 4.09
C GLU A 90 0.34 17.33 5.08
N ALA A 91 -0.95 17.02 5.13
CA ALA A 91 -1.47 15.95 5.98
C ALA A 91 -1.03 14.56 5.48
N VAL A 92 -1.02 14.35 4.15
CA VAL A 92 -0.43 13.14 3.55
C VAL A 92 1.06 13.03 3.89
N SER A 93 1.81 14.13 3.85
CA SER A 93 3.24 14.19 4.22
C SER A 93 3.47 13.79 5.67
N PHE A 94 2.63 14.28 6.58
CA PHE A 94 2.65 13.93 7.99
C PHE A 94 2.39 12.43 8.21
N LEU A 95 1.34 11.88 7.57
CA LEU A 95 1.05 10.44 7.59
C LEU A 95 2.26 9.63 7.12
N LEU A 96 2.86 10.00 5.99
CA LEU A 96 4.00 9.29 5.43
C LEU A 96 5.21 9.30 6.37
N SER A 97 5.47 10.43 7.01
CA SER A 97 6.55 10.57 8.00
C SER A 97 6.34 9.65 9.20
N LEU A 98 5.10 9.49 9.66
CA LEU A 98 4.76 8.59 10.77
C LEU A 98 4.96 7.11 10.39
N ILE A 99 4.51 6.72 9.19
CA ILE A 99 4.72 5.36 8.67
C ILE A 99 6.22 5.10 8.48
N ASP A 100 6.98 6.07 7.98
CA ASP A 100 8.42 5.97 7.79
C ASP A 100 9.16 5.70 9.11
N LYS A 101 8.81 6.43 10.17
CA LYS A 101 9.34 6.19 11.52
C LYS A 101 9.00 4.77 12.01
N LEU A 102 7.73 4.37 11.93
CA LEU A 102 7.28 3.05 12.38
C LEU A 102 8.03 1.92 11.66
N VAL A 103 8.12 1.99 10.33
CA VAL A 103 8.78 0.96 9.52
C VAL A 103 10.29 0.95 9.75
N SER A 104 10.92 2.11 9.98
CA SER A 104 12.34 2.19 10.33
C SER A 104 12.66 1.43 11.62
N VAL A 105 11.82 1.55 12.66
CA VAL A 105 12.00 0.77 13.90
C VAL A 105 11.80 -0.73 13.63
N CYS A 106 10.76 -1.10 12.87
CA CYS A 106 10.50 -2.50 12.52
C CYS A 106 11.68 -3.13 11.75
N ALA A 107 12.22 -2.42 10.77
CA ALA A 107 13.32 -2.87 9.92
C ALA A 107 14.57 -3.23 10.73
N GLY A 108 14.89 -2.45 11.77
CA GLY A 108 16.00 -2.72 12.67
C GLY A 108 15.91 -4.06 13.39
N ARG A 109 14.69 -4.53 13.71
CA ARG A 109 14.46 -5.83 14.38
C ARG A 109 14.25 -7.00 13.44
N LEU A 110 13.71 -6.76 12.25
CA LEU A 110 13.50 -7.79 11.23
C LEU A 110 14.81 -8.23 10.55
N GLY A 111 15.97 -7.88 11.11
CA GLY A 111 17.29 -8.15 10.53
C GLY A 111 17.53 -7.44 9.19
N SER A 112 16.64 -6.53 8.81
CA SER A 112 16.55 -5.94 7.48
C SER A 112 17.07 -4.51 7.50
N LYS A 113 18.35 -4.31 7.85
CA LYS A 113 19.05 -2.99 7.88
C LYS A 113 19.11 -2.27 6.51
N GLU A 114 18.47 -2.86 5.51
CA GLU A 114 18.43 -2.47 4.11
C GLU A 114 17.11 -1.82 3.69
N ILE A 115 16.10 -1.73 4.58
CA ILE A 115 14.86 -1.02 4.26
C ILE A 115 15.09 0.48 4.46
N ARG A 116 15.44 1.18 3.38
CA ARG A 116 15.86 2.60 3.42
C ARG A 116 15.02 3.52 2.55
N GLU A 117 14.33 2.96 1.57
CA GLU A 117 13.56 3.71 0.59
C GLU A 117 12.15 3.15 0.53
N ARG A 118 11.20 4.02 0.21
CA ARG A 118 9.84 3.63 -0.17
C ARG A 118 9.43 4.31 -1.46
N SER A 119 8.34 3.82 -2.05
CA SER A 119 7.69 4.48 -3.17
C SER A 119 7.13 5.85 -2.78
N LYS A 120 6.75 6.64 -3.80
CA LYS A 120 5.72 7.67 -3.62
C LYS A 120 4.42 7.02 -3.11
N ALA A 121 3.58 7.80 -2.46
CA ALA A 121 2.25 7.37 -2.02
C ALA A 121 1.33 7.17 -3.23
N MET A 122 0.80 5.97 -3.39
CA MET A 122 -0.28 5.70 -4.33
C MET A 122 -1.60 5.97 -3.63
N VAL A 123 -2.19 7.14 -3.90
CA VAL A 123 -3.57 7.46 -3.49
C VAL A 123 -4.49 6.73 -4.46
N ALA A 124 -5.41 5.92 -3.95
CA ALA A 124 -6.33 5.13 -4.74
C ALA A 124 -7.79 5.42 -4.36
N CYS A 125 -8.66 5.41 -5.37
CA CYS A 125 -10.11 5.54 -5.26
C CYS A 125 -10.76 4.40 -6.05
N TYR A 126 -11.48 3.53 -5.35
CA TYR A 126 -12.43 2.60 -5.97
C TYR A 126 -13.78 3.31 -5.99
N PRO A 127 -14.33 3.66 -7.17
CA PRO A 127 -15.49 4.54 -7.27
C PRO A 127 -16.83 3.87 -6.93
N GLY A 128 -16.83 2.63 -6.41
CA GLY A 128 -18.03 1.81 -6.23
C GLY A 128 -18.35 0.96 -7.46
N ASN A 129 -19.65 0.71 -7.71
CA ASN A 129 -20.15 -0.06 -8.86
C ASN A 129 -19.55 -1.47 -9.03
N GLY A 130 -19.20 -2.12 -7.91
CA GLY A 130 -18.57 -3.44 -7.92
C GLY A 130 -17.09 -3.42 -8.31
N SER A 131 -16.45 -2.24 -8.38
CA SER A 131 -15.01 -2.14 -8.61
C SER A 131 -14.23 -2.85 -7.51
N GLY A 132 -13.21 -3.61 -7.91
CA GLY A 132 -12.36 -4.38 -7.02
C GLY A 132 -10.98 -4.58 -7.63
N TYR A 133 -10.20 -5.47 -7.04
CA TYR A 133 -8.90 -5.90 -7.55
C TYR A 133 -8.81 -7.41 -7.38
N VAL A 134 -8.66 -8.13 -8.49
CA VAL A 134 -8.46 -9.58 -8.49
C VAL A 134 -7.29 -10.01 -7.60
N LYS A 135 -7.32 -11.27 -7.18
CA LYS A 135 -6.25 -11.87 -6.39
C LYS A 135 -4.89 -11.73 -7.06
N HIS A 136 -3.93 -11.15 -6.33
CA HIS A 136 -2.57 -10.93 -6.81
C HIS A 136 -1.56 -10.99 -5.65
N VAL A 137 -0.29 -10.94 -6.02
CA VAL A 137 0.84 -10.74 -5.11
C VAL A 137 1.45 -9.40 -5.48
N ASP A 138 1.81 -8.59 -4.49
CA ASP A 138 2.39 -7.28 -4.73
C ASP A 138 3.74 -7.41 -5.44
N ASN A 139 4.65 -8.21 -4.88
CA ASN A 139 5.98 -8.47 -5.40
C ASN A 139 6.16 -9.94 -5.84
N PRO A 140 5.60 -10.36 -7.00
CA PRO A 140 5.67 -11.75 -7.44
C PRO A 140 7.05 -12.12 -8.03
N ASN A 141 7.81 -11.11 -8.48
CA ASN A 141 9.03 -11.25 -9.29
C ASN A 141 10.27 -10.57 -8.65
N ARG A 142 10.24 -10.37 -7.33
CA ARG A 142 11.36 -9.85 -6.55
C ARG A 142 11.87 -8.49 -7.05
N ASP A 143 10.98 -7.51 -7.20
CA ASP A 143 11.30 -6.16 -7.66
C ASP A 143 11.85 -5.22 -6.57
N GLY A 144 12.04 -5.75 -5.37
CA GLY A 144 12.56 -5.07 -4.18
C GLY A 144 11.50 -4.73 -3.14
N ARG A 145 10.21 -4.71 -3.48
CA ARG A 145 9.15 -4.38 -2.51
C ARG A 145 9.05 -5.46 -1.44
N CYS A 146 9.22 -5.10 -0.18
CA CYS A 146 9.26 -6.04 0.94
C CYS A 146 8.09 -5.87 1.91
N ILE A 147 7.71 -4.63 2.24
CA ILE A 147 6.58 -4.33 3.13
C ILE A 147 5.61 -3.40 2.37
N THR A 148 4.34 -3.80 2.33
CA THR A 148 3.24 -2.96 1.85
C THR A 148 2.55 -2.34 3.05
N CYS A 149 2.40 -1.02 3.05
CA CYS A 149 1.61 -0.28 4.04
C CYS A 149 0.42 0.38 3.35
N ILE A 150 -0.79 0.16 3.88
CA ILE A 150 -2.04 0.73 3.39
C ILE A 150 -2.72 1.49 4.51
N TYR A 151 -3.01 2.76 4.30
CA TYR A 151 -3.81 3.59 5.20
C TYR A 151 -5.21 3.82 4.61
N TYR A 152 -6.25 3.53 5.39
CA TYR A 152 -7.65 3.58 4.97
C TYR A 152 -8.36 4.82 5.50
N LEU A 153 -9.30 5.34 4.70
CA LEU A 153 -9.89 6.68 4.89
C LEU A 153 -11.42 6.68 4.93
N ASN A 154 -12.06 5.51 5.09
CA ASN A 154 -13.49 5.36 4.81
C ASN A 154 -14.33 5.43 6.09
N LYS A 155 -14.89 6.61 6.37
CA LYS A 155 -15.76 6.84 7.52
C LYS A 155 -17.07 6.05 7.41
N ASN A 156 -17.58 5.57 8.53
CA ASN A 156 -18.87 4.85 8.62
C ASN A 156 -18.97 3.65 7.66
N TRP A 157 -17.88 2.92 7.45
CA TRP A 157 -17.85 1.81 6.50
C TRP A 157 -18.51 0.54 7.07
N SER A 158 -19.52 0.02 6.38
CA SER A 158 -20.12 -1.30 6.61
C SER A 158 -19.77 -2.22 5.45
N ASP A 159 -19.03 -3.30 5.74
CA ASP A 159 -18.69 -4.33 4.75
C ASP A 159 -19.93 -5.03 4.18
N LYS A 160 -20.98 -5.19 4.97
CA LYS A 160 -22.25 -5.78 4.52
C LYS A 160 -22.98 -4.93 3.48
N GLN A 161 -22.85 -3.60 3.58
CA GLN A 161 -23.53 -2.66 2.68
C GLN A 161 -22.64 -2.20 1.53
N HIS A 162 -21.37 -1.91 1.83
CA HIS A 162 -20.44 -1.27 0.90
C HIS A 162 -19.43 -2.23 0.28
N GLY A 163 -19.30 -3.46 0.78
CA GLY A 163 -18.29 -4.43 0.33
C GLY A 163 -16.85 -3.92 0.55
N GLY A 164 -15.99 -4.08 -0.46
CA GLY A 164 -14.65 -3.47 -0.51
C GLY A 164 -13.64 -4.01 0.51
N VAL A 165 -13.90 -5.19 1.07
CA VAL A 165 -12.99 -5.88 2.01
C VAL A 165 -11.71 -6.28 1.29
N LEU A 166 -10.55 -6.01 1.90
CA LEU A 166 -9.29 -6.60 1.47
C LEU A 166 -9.19 -8.00 2.09
N ARG A 167 -9.12 -9.02 1.25
CA ARG A 167 -8.97 -10.41 1.68
C ARG A 167 -7.55 -10.88 1.42
N ILE A 168 -6.84 -11.27 2.47
CA ILE A 168 -5.47 -11.81 2.41
C ILE A 168 -5.53 -13.32 2.62
N PHE A 169 -4.73 -14.07 1.86
CA PHE A 169 -4.61 -15.53 1.93
C PHE A 169 -3.18 -15.92 2.36
N PRO A 170 -2.80 -15.77 3.64
CA PRO A 170 -1.42 -15.98 4.06
C PRO A 170 -0.92 -17.39 3.73
N GLU A 171 0.20 -17.49 3.04
CA GLU A 171 0.76 -18.76 2.57
C GLU A 171 1.08 -19.69 3.75
N GLY A 172 0.68 -20.96 3.63
CA GLY A 172 0.90 -21.97 4.66
C GLY A 172 0.08 -21.76 5.94
N LYS A 173 -0.89 -20.84 5.96
CA LYS A 173 -1.81 -20.66 7.08
C LYS A 173 -3.19 -21.26 6.77
N PRO A 174 -3.89 -21.84 7.76
CA PRO A 174 -5.20 -22.45 7.57
C PRO A 174 -6.35 -21.43 7.52
N PHE A 175 -6.04 -20.13 7.60
CA PHE A 175 -7.03 -19.07 7.71
C PHE A 175 -6.91 -18.06 6.57
N VAL A 176 -8.01 -17.34 6.35
CA VAL A 176 -8.11 -16.18 5.46
C VAL A 176 -8.35 -14.95 6.33
N ALA A 177 -7.70 -13.83 6.03
CA ALA A 177 -7.83 -12.60 6.79
C ALA A 177 -8.63 -11.56 6.00
N ASP A 178 -9.80 -11.18 6.53
CA ASP A 178 -10.66 -10.15 5.96
C ASP A 178 -10.46 -8.81 6.68
N ILE A 179 -9.88 -7.85 5.98
CA ILE A 179 -9.55 -6.52 6.50
C ILE A 179 -10.53 -5.50 5.94
N LYS A 180 -11.40 -5.00 6.81
CA LYS A 180 -12.30 -3.89 6.50
C LYS A 180 -11.50 -2.61 6.26
N PRO A 181 -11.82 -1.81 5.24
CA PRO A 181 -11.09 -0.58 4.91
C PRO A 181 -11.55 0.60 5.78
N LEU A 182 -11.52 0.43 7.10
CA LEU A 182 -12.06 1.41 8.05
C LEU A 182 -11.25 2.70 8.06
N PHE A 183 -11.89 3.83 8.32
CA PHE A 183 -11.20 5.10 8.55
C PHE A 183 -10.13 4.98 9.64
N ASP A 184 -8.98 5.59 9.38
CA ASP A 184 -7.83 5.66 10.28
C ASP A 184 -7.20 4.31 10.65
N ARG A 185 -7.40 3.31 9.78
CA ARG A 185 -6.71 2.02 9.87
C ARG A 185 -5.44 2.02 9.05
N LEU A 186 -4.31 1.68 9.68
CA LEU A 186 -3.07 1.31 9.02
C LEU A 186 -2.94 -0.21 8.96
N LEU A 187 -2.69 -0.75 7.78
CA LEU A 187 -2.37 -2.16 7.53
C LEU A 187 -0.94 -2.27 7.03
N LEU A 188 -0.18 -3.23 7.55
CA LEU A 188 1.15 -3.62 7.07
C LEU A 188 1.14 -5.12 6.75
N PHE A 189 1.76 -5.51 5.65
CA PHE A 189 1.97 -6.93 5.31
C PHE A 189 3.18 -7.13 4.40
N TRP A 190 3.73 -8.35 4.38
CA TRP A 190 4.81 -8.69 3.45
C TRP A 190 4.34 -8.63 2.01
N SER A 191 5.06 -7.91 1.15
CA SER A 191 4.67 -7.70 -0.25
C SER A 191 4.86 -8.94 -1.14
N ASP A 192 5.65 -9.92 -0.72
CA ASP A 192 5.95 -11.09 -1.55
C ASP A 192 4.86 -12.17 -1.48
N ARG A 193 5.18 -13.37 -1.98
CA ARG A 193 4.26 -14.51 -2.13
C ARG A 193 3.63 -14.99 -0.82
N ARG A 194 4.14 -14.55 0.34
CA ARG A 194 3.55 -14.85 1.65
C ARG A 194 2.12 -14.32 1.79
N ASN A 195 1.76 -13.24 1.07
CA ASN A 195 0.43 -12.62 1.19
C ASN A 195 -0.24 -12.34 -0.17
N PRO A 196 -0.68 -13.37 -0.91
CA PRO A 196 -1.64 -13.19 -1.99
C PRO A 196 -2.91 -12.55 -1.43
N HIS A 197 -3.46 -11.55 -2.11
CA HIS A 197 -4.61 -10.80 -1.63
C HIS A 197 -5.46 -10.25 -2.76
N GLU A 198 -6.72 -9.96 -2.46
CA GLU A 198 -7.71 -9.39 -3.38
C GLU A 198 -8.52 -8.30 -2.69
N VAL A 199 -9.00 -7.33 -3.45
CA VAL A 199 -9.99 -6.35 -3.00
C VAL A 199 -11.35 -6.79 -3.54
N GLN A 200 -12.23 -7.21 -2.64
CA GLN A 200 -13.59 -7.58 -3.01
C GLN A 200 -14.35 -6.40 -3.64
N PRO A 201 -15.38 -6.66 -4.46
CA PRO A 201 -16.20 -5.62 -5.06
C PRO A 201 -16.66 -4.59 -4.03
N SER A 202 -16.42 -3.32 -4.35
CA SER A 202 -16.86 -2.18 -3.55
C SER A 202 -18.07 -1.52 -4.22
N TYR A 203 -19.09 -1.22 -3.42
CA TYR A 203 -20.35 -0.60 -3.87
C TYR A 203 -20.50 0.83 -3.37
N SER A 204 -19.44 1.41 -2.83
CA SER A 204 -19.35 2.81 -2.43
C SER A 204 -17.93 3.31 -2.67
N THR A 205 -17.76 4.63 -2.71
CA THR A 205 -16.42 5.21 -2.91
C THR A 205 -15.49 4.82 -1.78
N ARG A 206 -14.42 4.08 -2.11
CA ARG A 206 -13.41 3.58 -1.17
C ARG A 206 -12.05 4.17 -1.48
N TYR A 207 -11.52 4.94 -0.53
CA TYR A 207 -10.19 5.53 -0.59
C TYR A 207 -9.18 4.74 0.24
N ALA A 208 -7.95 4.71 -0.26
CA ALA A 208 -6.78 4.21 0.46
C ALA A 208 -5.51 4.91 -0.03
N ILE A 209 -4.50 5.00 0.82
CA ILE A 209 -3.14 5.43 0.47
C ILE A 209 -2.21 4.25 0.67
N THR A 210 -1.46 3.87 -0.36
CA THR A 210 -0.51 2.75 -0.31
C THR A 210 0.93 3.24 -0.51
N VAL A 211 1.85 2.73 0.30
CA VAL A 211 3.30 2.83 0.05
C VAL A 211 3.95 1.46 0.15
N TRP A 212 5.00 1.26 -0.65
CA TRP A 212 5.81 0.05 -0.59
C TRP A 212 7.24 0.41 -0.18
N TYR A 213 7.73 -0.27 0.86
CA TYR A 213 9.11 -0.17 1.31
C TYR A 213 9.97 -1.18 0.57
N PHE A 214 11.21 -0.79 0.25
CA PHE A 214 12.12 -1.60 -0.53
C PHE A 214 13.25 -2.18 0.30
N ASN A 215 13.54 -3.47 0.12
CA ASN A 215 14.82 -4.04 0.49
C ASN A 215 15.88 -3.56 -0.52
N SER A 216 16.95 -2.92 -0.04
CA SER A 216 17.96 -2.28 -0.89
C SER A 216 18.69 -3.27 -1.80
N GLU A 217 19.04 -4.47 -1.31
CA GLU A 217 19.76 -5.48 -2.09
C GLU A 217 18.89 -6.04 -3.21
N GLU A 218 17.68 -6.51 -2.89
CA GLU A 218 16.74 -7.04 -3.88
C GLU A 218 16.37 -5.96 -4.91
N ARG A 219 16.22 -4.70 -4.47
CA ARG A 219 15.95 -3.58 -5.38
C ARG A 219 17.12 -3.31 -6.32
N ALA A 220 18.37 -3.35 -5.82
CA ALA A 220 19.56 -3.18 -6.64
C ALA A 220 19.67 -4.30 -7.68
N GLU A 221 19.40 -5.55 -7.30
CA GLU A 221 19.33 -6.67 -8.21
C GLU A 221 18.23 -6.53 -9.27
N ALA A 222 17.03 -6.10 -8.88
CA ALA A 222 15.94 -5.87 -9.81
C ALA A 222 16.31 -4.82 -10.86
N LYS A 223 16.95 -3.71 -10.45
CA LYS A 223 17.49 -2.68 -11.35
C LYS A 223 18.54 -3.28 -12.30
N ARG A 224 19.45 -4.14 -11.81
CA ARG A 224 20.44 -4.85 -12.65
C ARG A 224 19.78 -5.77 -13.68
N ARG A 225 18.80 -6.59 -13.27
CA ARG A 225 18.04 -7.48 -14.16
C ARG A 225 17.30 -6.69 -15.25
N PHE A 226 16.67 -5.58 -14.89
CA PHE A 226 15.98 -4.72 -15.86
C PHE A 226 16.94 -4.13 -16.90
N ARG A 227 18.08 -3.57 -16.48
CA ARG A 227 19.09 -3.02 -17.40
C ARG A 227 19.61 -4.08 -18.39
N LYS A 228 19.92 -5.28 -17.90
CA LYS A 228 20.35 -6.40 -18.76
C LYS A 228 19.31 -6.76 -19.81
N ARG A 229 18.03 -6.85 -19.43
CA ARG A 229 16.92 -7.18 -20.34
C ARG A 229 16.65 -6.09 -21.38
N THR A 230 16.81 -4.83 -21.01
CA THR A 230 16.66 -3.71 -21.95
C THR A 230 17.82 -3.67 -22.94
N ALA A 231 19.05 -3.90 -22.48
CA ALA A 231 20.23 -3.97 -23.35
C ALA A 231 20.14 -5.13 -24.36
N SER A 232 19.71 -6.32 -23.93
CA SER A 232 19.56 -7.48 -24.83
C SER A 232 18.48 -7.27 -25.89
N LYS A 233 17.38 -6.59 -25.55
CA LYS A 233 16.32 -6.23 -26.52
C LYS A 233 16.83 -5.24 -27.58
N LEU A 234 17.63 -4.25 -27.17
CA LEU A 234 18.21 -3.28 -28.10
C LEU A 234 19.19 -3.94 -29.09
N GLN A 235 20.01 -4.88 -28.62
CA GLN A 235 20.90 -5.67 -29.49
C GLN A 235 20.11 -6.57 -30.46
N GLN A 236 19.03 -7.20 -30.03
CA GLN A 236 18.20 -8.01 -30.94
C GLN A 236 17.49 -7.16 -32.00
N SER A 237 17.01 -5.95 -31.66
CA SER A 237 16.43 -5.04 -32.65
C SER A 237 17.45 -4.51 -33.66
N SER A 238 18.70 -4.24 -33.24
CA SER A 238 19.76 -3.77 -34.14
C SER A 238 20.34 -4.87 -35.03
N SER A 239 20.19 -6.14 -34.65
CA SER A 239 20.64 -7.29 -35.44
C SER A 239 19.61 -7.76 -36.47
N SER A 240 18.38 -7.25 -36.36
CA SER A 240 17.23 -7.62 -37.20
C SER A 240 16.85 -6.49 -38.19
N SER A 241 17.68 -5.44 -38.26
CA SER A 241 17.53 -4.29 -39.17
C SER A 241 18.59 -4.35 -40.26
#